data_AF-A0A976IKG0-F1
#
_entry.id   AF-A0A976IKG0-F1
#
_cell.length_a   1.000
_cell.length_b   1.000
_cell.length_c   1.000
_cell.angle_alpha   90.00
_cell.angle_beta   90.00
_cell.angle_gamma   90.00
#
_symmetry.space_group_name_H-M   'P 1'
#
loop_
_entity.id
_entity.type
_entity.pdbx_description
1 polymer ?
#
loop_
_entity_poly.entity_id
_entity_poly.type
_entity_poly.pdbx_seq_one_letter_code
_entity_poly.pdbx_strand_id
1 'polypeptide(L)'
;MHEMAEQNIAAQLRCATHDLRVRGLKQATKFAAELLLGMSSGAPIWQSAMPNRSDEANDKIESFAEADRFEAAKACFDLGEYLRAHHLLLFSELWCNCDETDAYCSPTQKTCFLKYYSLYLVT
;
A
#
# COMPACT_ATOMS: atom_id res chain seq x y z
N MET A 1 20.38 -16.91 2.00
CA MET A 1 20.24 -16.71 3.45
C MET A 1 19.74 -15.31 3.81
N HIS A 2 20.23 -14.24 3.17
CA HIS A 2 19.77 -12.86 3.43
C HIS A 2 18.27 -12.63 3.14
N GLU A 3 17.76 -13.13 2.02
CA GLU A 3 16.35 -12.94 1.60
C GLU A 3 15.33 -13.56 2.58
N MET A 4 15.62 -14.74 3.15
CA MET A 4 14.76 -15.35 4.18
C MET A 4 14.75 -14.55 5.49
N ALA A 5 15.86 -13.89 5.83
CA ALA A 5 15.91 -13.03 7.01
C ALA A 5 15.07 -11.76 6.80
N GLU A 6 15.13 -11.15 5.61
CA GLU A 6 14.34 -9.97 5.25
C GLU A 6 12.83 -10.27 5.24
N GLN A 7 12.43 -11.41 4.68
CA GLN A 7 11.03 -11.85 4.70
C GLN A 7 10.51 -12.08 6.13
N ASN A 8 11.35 -12.65 7.01
CA ASN A 8 11.00 -12.81 8.42
C ASN A 8 10.86 -11.47 9.15
N ILE A 9 11.74 -10.50 8.87
CA ILE A 9 11.66 -9.16 9.45
C ILE A 9 10.39 -8.44 8.95
N ALA A 10 10.06 -8.55 7.66
CA ALA A 10 8.83 -7.98 7.11
C ALA A 10 7.58 -8.58 7.77
N ALA A 11 7.54 -9.90 7.98
CA ALA A 11 6.45 -10.54 8.71
C ALA A 11 6.30 -10.00 10.14
N GLN A 12 7.42 -9.86 10.87
CA GLN A 12 7.42 -9.29 12.23
C GLN A 12 6.94 -7.84 12.25
N LEU A 13 7.37 -7.03 11.29
CA LEU A 13 6.93 -5.64 11.18
C LEU A 13 5.44 -5.53 10.87
N ARG A 14 4.85 -6.41 10.06
CA ARG A 14 3.40 -6.43 9.82
C ARG A 14 2.62 -6.72 11.10
N CYS A 15 3.07 -7.71 11.88
CA CYS A 15 2.49 -8.00 13.20
C CYS A 15 2.62 -6.80 14.15
N ALA A 16 3.81 -6.19 14.22
CA ALA A 16 4.04 -5.02 15.07
C ALA A 16 3.16 -3.83 14.66
N THR A 17 3.02 -3.57 13.36
CA THR A 17 2.17 -2.48 12.82
C THR A 17 0.72 -2.67 13.26
N HIS A 18 0.22 -3.90 13.17
CA HIS A 18 -1.12 -4.25 13.66
C HIS A 18 -1.27 -4.00 15.17
N ASP A 19 -0.34 -4.49 15.98
CA ASP A 19 -0.40 -4.37 17.44
C ASP A 19 -0.31 -2.92 17.93
N LEU A 20 0.56 -2.13 17.31
CA LEU A 20 0.70 -0.69 17.60
C LEU A 20 -0.58 0.06 17.26
N ARG A 21 -1.22 -0.29 16.14
CA ARG A 21 -2.48 0.32 15.70
C ARG A 21 -3.63 0.01 16.65
N VAL A 22 -3.78 -1.26 17.06
CA VAL A 22 -4.83 -1.67 18.03
C VAL A 22 -4.68 -0.92 19.36
N ARG A 23 -3.45 -0.58 19.75
CA ARG A 23 -3.16 0.21 20.95
C ARG A 23 -3.29 1.73 20.75
N GLY A 24 -3.60 2.20 19.54
CA GLY A 24 -3.73 3.62 19.23
C GLY A 24 -2.40 4.39 19.14
N LEU A 25 -1.26 3.69 19.00
CA LEU A 25 0.07 4.29 18.94
C LEU A 25 0.40 4.80 17.52
N LYS A 26 -0.35 5.80 17.06
CA LYS A 26 -0.38 6.27 15.67
C LYS A 26 1.01 6.58 15.06
N GLN A 27 1.88 7.28 15.79
CA GLN A 27 3.24 7.61 15.32
C GLN A 27 4.11 6.36 15.15
N ALA A 28 4.02 5.41 16.08
CA ALA A 28 4.75 4.15 16.01
C ALA A 28 4.23 3.27 14.87
N THR A 29 2.91 3.22 14.67
CA THR A 29 2.28 2.53 13.54
C THR A 29 2.79 3.09 12.21
N LYS A 30 2.81 4.41 12.05
CA LYS A 30 3.35 5.06 10.84
C LYS A 30 4.81 4.71 10.61
N PHE A 31 5.65 4.80 11.64
CA PHE A 31 7.06 4.46 11.54
C PHE A 31 7.28 2.99 11.11
N ALA A 32 6.56 2.05 11.72
CA ALA A 32 6.65 0.64 11.36
C ALA A 32 6.19 0.36 9.91
N ALA A 33 5.11 1.02 9.48
CA ALA A 33 4.61 0.90 8.11
C ALA A 33 5.57 1.51 7.07
N GLU A 34 6.24 2.62 7.40
CA GLU A 34 7.25 3.21 6.52
C GLU A 34 8.52 2.35 6.42
N LEU A 35 8.92 1.70 7.51
CA LEU A 35 10.02 0.73 7.48
C LEU A 35 9.70 -0.47 6.56
N LEU A 36 8.47 -0.98 6.61
CA LEU A 36 7.99 -2.02 5.70
C LEU A 36 8.13 -1.62 4.23
N LEU A 37 7.75 -0.39 3.90
CA LEU A 37 7.92 0.14 2.54
C LEU A 37 9.39 0.26 2.13
N GLY A 38 10.25 0.73 3.04
CA GLY A 38 11.69 0.80 2.79
C GLY A 38 12.32 -0.57 2.55
N MET A 39 11.82 -1.61 3.21
CA MET A 39 12.28 -3.00 3.04
C MET A 39 11.81 -3.62 1.73
N SER A 40 10.59 -3.33 1.29
CA SER A 40 10.09 -3.80 0.00
C SER A 40 10.74 -3.09 -1.20
N SER A 41 11.49 -2.00 -0.99
CA SER A 41 12.09 -1.16 -2.03
C SER A 41 13.47 -1.66 -2.54
N GLY A 42 13.90 -2.86 -2.15
CA GLY A 42 15.12 -3.48 -2.68
C GLY A 42 15.04 -3.90 -4.15
N ALA A 43 13.83 -3.97 -4.73
CA ALA A 43 13.66 -4.09 -6.17
C ALA A 43 13.70 -2.68 -6.79
N PRO A 44 14.58 -2.41 -7.77
CA PRO A 44 14.64 -1.10 -8.39
C PRO A 44 13.29 -0.79 -9.04
N ILE A 45 12.62 0.24 -8.52
CA ILE A 45 11.38 0.86 -9.04
C ILE A 45 11.59 1.48 -10.45
N TRP A 46 12.68 1.13 -11.15
CA TRP A 46 13.17 1.78 -12.37
C TRP A 46 13.52 0.83 -13.51
N GLN A 47 13.12 -0.45 -13.48
CA GLN A 47 13.37 -1.32 -14.63
C GLN A 47 12.13 -2.05 -15.11
N SER A 48 11.72 -1.59 -16.29
CA SER A 48 11.35 -2.42 -17.42
C SER A 48 9.94 -2.99 -17.39
N ALA A 49 9.08 -2.29 -18.13
CA ALA A 49 8.06 -2.92 -18.94
C ALA A 49 8.67 -4.06 -19.78
N MET A 50 8.73 -5.26 -19.22
CA MET A 50 8.87 -6.50 -19.96
C MET A 50 7.95 -7.53 -19.33
N PRO A 51 7.03 -8.14 -20.10
CA PRO A 51 6.11 -9.13 -19.58
C PRO A 51 6.88 -10.45 -19.44
N ASN A 52 7.39 -10.75 -18.25
CA ASN A 52 7.97 -12.06 -17.99
C ASN A 52 7.00 -12.90 -17.15
N ARG A 53 6.41 -13.87 -17.85
CA ARG A 53 5.54 -14.93 -17.34
C ARG A 53 6.16 -15.65 -16.14
N SER A 54 5.54 -15.48 -14.98
CA SER A 54 5.59 -16.42 -13.85
C SER A 54 4.47 -16.05 -12.86
N ASP A 55 3.26 -16.47 -13.21
CA ASP A 55 1.96 -15.86 -12.83
C ASP A 55 1.36 -16.34 -11.49
N GLU A 56 2.16 -16.65 -10.45
CA GLU A 56 1.57 -16.98 -9.11
C GLU A 56 2.40 -16.48 -7.92
N ALA A 57 3.73 -16.58 -7.99
CA ALA A 57 4.60 -16.06 -6.94
C ALA A 57 4.72 -14.53 -7.00
N ASN A 58 4.68 -13.97 -8.22
CA ASN A 58 4.74 -12.53 -8.44
C ASN A 58 3.47 -11.84 -7.90
N ASP A 59 2.29 -12.40 -8.17
CA ASP A 59 1.00 -11.87 -7.70
C ASP A 59 0.89 -11.79 -6.17
N LYS A 60 1.44 -12.79 -5.45
CA LYS A 60 1.46 -12.76 -3.98
C LYS A 60 2.39 -11.68 -3.44
N ILE A 61 3.56 -11.50 -4.06
CA ILE A 61 4.54 -10.47 -3.65
C ILE A 61 3.98 -9.07 -3.93
N GLU A 62 3.35 -8.88 -5.09
CA GLU A 62 2.66 -7.63 -5.44
C GLU A 62 1.50 -7.34 -4.48
N SER A 63 0.74 -8.36 -4.09
CA SER A 63 -0.34 -8.23 -3.09
C SER A 63 0.16 -7.81 -1.71
N PHE A 64 1.29 -8.35 -1.24
CA PHE A 64 1.89 -7.92 0.03
C PHE A 64 2.44 -6.48 -0.05
N ALA A 65 3.08 -6.12 -1.16
CA ALA A 65 3.60 -4.77 -1.36
C ALA A 65 2.49 -3.71 -1.46
N GLU A 66 1.33 -4.06 -2.03
CA GLU A 66 0.14 -3.21 -2.05
C GLU A 66 -0.47 -3.07 -0.65
N ALA A 67 -0.59 -4.17 0.10
CA ALA A 67 -1.10 -4.14 1.47
C ALA A 67 -0.22 -3.28 2.39
N ASP A 68 1.11 -3.38 2.25
CA ASP A 68 2.06 -2.57 3.03
C ASP A 68 1.95 -1.07 2.68
N ARG A 69 1.73 -0.73 1.39
CA ARG A 69 1.44 0.65 0.94
C ARG A 69 0.15 1.19 1.51
N PHE A 70 -0.91 0.37 1.52
CA PHE A 70 -2.19 0.76 2.08
C PHE A 70 -2.09 1.03 3.59
N GLU A 71 -1.37 0.17 4.34
CA GLU A 71 -1.15 0.40 5.77
C GLU A 71 -0.37 1.69 6.03
N ALA A 72 0.66 1.99 5.25
CA ALA A 72 1.40 3.25 5.37
C ALA A 72 0.53 4.48 5.04
N ALA A 73 -0.29 4.40 3.99
CA ALA A 73 -1.22 5.46 3.62
C ALA A 73 -2.27 5.69 4.73
N LYS A 74 -2.82 4.61 5.30
CA LYS A 74 -3.75 4.67 6.42
C LYS A 74 -3.12 5.28 7.66
N ALA A 75 -1.89 4.89 8.00
CA ALA A 75 -1.19 5.47 9.15
C ALA A 75 -0.90 6.98 8.97
N CYS A 76 -0.60 7.42 7.75
CA CYS A 76 -0.50 8.85 7.43
C CYS A 76 -1.86 9.55 7.56
N PHE A 77 -2.94 8.92 7.08
CA PHE A 77 -4.30 9.44 7.21
C PHE A 77 -4.72 9.61 8.67
N ASP A 78 -4.44 8.62 9.53
CA ASP A 78 -4.77 8.64 10.97
C ASP A 78 -4.08 9.78 11.74
N LEU A 79 -3.02 10.35 11.17
CA LEU A 79 -2.25 11.49 11.68
C LEU A 79 -2.61 12.83 11.00
N GLY A 80 -3.54 12.83 10.04
CA GLY A 80 -3.94 14.04 9.32
C GLY A 80 -3.04 14.40 8.13
N GLU A 81 -2.10 13.53 7.75
CA GLU A 81 -1.21 13.73 6.60
C GLU A 81 -1.89 13.28 5.29
N TYR A 82 -3.02 13.89 4.96
CA TYR A 82 -3.91 13.42 3.87
C TYR A 82 -3.27 13.45 2.48
N LEU A 83 -2.50 14.49 2.15
CA LEU A 83 -1.78 14.58 0.87
C LEU A 83 -0.75 13.45 0.73
N ARG A 84 -0.08 13.12 1.84
CA ARG A 84 0.93 12.06 1.85
C ARG A 84 0.29 10.68 1.72
N ALA A 85 -0.82 10.45 2.43
CA ALA A 85 -1.63 9.24 2.28
C ALA A 85 -2.09 9.06 0.82
N HIS A 86 -2.53 10.13 0.17
CA HIS A 86 -2.92 10.10 -1.24
C HIS A 86 -1.74 9.75 -2.16
N HIS A 87 -0.57 10.39 -1.99
CA HIS A 87 0.61 10.09 -2.79
C HIS A 87 1.04 8.61 -2.67
N LEU A 88 0.97 8.03 -1.47
CA LEU A 88 1.31 6.62 -1.26
C LEU A 88 0.37 5.66 -2.04
N LEU A 89 -0.88 6.06 -2.28
CA LEU A 89 -1.86 5.27 -3.02
C LEU A 89 -1.83 5.51 -4.53
N LEU A 90 -1.48 6.71 -4.99
CA LEU A 90 -1.36 7.03 -6.43
C LEU A 90 -0.33 6.15 -7.15
N PHE A 91 0.74 5.75 -6.47
CA PHE A 91 1.72 4.80 -7.04
C PHE A 91 1.14 3.40 -7.27
N SER A 92 0.02 3.04 -6.61
CA SER A 92 -0.72 1.81 -6.92
C SER A 92 -1.52 1.94 -8.22
N GLU A 93 -2.07 3.12 -8.50
CA GLU A 93 -2.92 3.36 -9.67
C GLU A 93 -2.15 3.41 -10.99
N LEU A 94 -0.90 3.86 -10.98
CA LEU A 94 -0.03 3.82 -12.17
C LEU A 94 0.31 2.40 -12.63
N TRP A 95 0.09 1.38 -11.79
CA TRP A 95 0.37 -0.02 -12.09
C TRP A 95 -0.87 -0.76 -12.58
N CYS A 96 -2.06 -0.17 -12.41
CA CYS A 96 -3.31 -0.62 -13.01
C CYS A 96 -3.65 0.28 -14.21
N ASN A 97 -2.87 0.16 -15.29
CA ASN A 97 -3.38 0.53 -16.62
C ASN A 97 -4.43 -0.53 -17.02
N CYS A 98 -5.61 -0.44 -16.41
CA CYS A 98 -6.79 -1.07 -16.97
C CYS A 98 -7.13 -0.28 -18.23
N ASP A 99 -7.01 -0.95 -19.35
CA ASP A 99 -7.36 -0.46 -20.66
C ASP A 99 -8.75 0.22 -20.64
N GLU A 100 -8.85 1.25 -21.45
CA GLU A 100 -10.00 2.12 -21.60
C GLU A 100 -11.16 1.33 -22.22
N THR A 101 -11.92 0.56 -21.43
CA THR A 101 -13.27 0.10 -21.80
C THR A 101 -14.01 -0.52 -20.62
N ASP A 102 -15.31 -0.26 -20.62
CA ASP A 102 -16.37 -0.86 -19.81
C ASP A 102 -16.69 -0.30 -18.41
N ALA A 103 -17.80 0.44 -18.43
CA ALA A 103 -18.74 0.66 -17.35
C ALA A 103 -19.04 -0.63 -16.56
N TYR A 104 -19.40 -0.47 -15.28
CA TYR A 104 -19.68 -1.51 -14.27
C TYR A 104 -18.47 -1.96 -13.44
N CYS A 105 -17.68 -1.02 -12.92
CA CYS A 105 -16.78 -1.32 -11.81
C CYS A 105 -17.59 -1.38 -10.50
N SER A 106 -17.81 -2.60 -9.97
CA SER A 106 -18.32 -2.85 -8.62
C SER A 106 -17.60 -1.96 -7.60
N PRO A 107 -18.30 -1.38 -6.60
CA PRO A 107 -17.72 -0.36 -5.74
C PRO A 107 -16.50 -0.90 -4.99
N THR A 108 -15.32 -0.56 -5.50
CA THR A 108 -14.04 -0.83 -4.85
C THR A 108 -13.90 0.07 -3.63
N GLN A 109 -13.03 -0.28 -2.68
CA GLN A 109 -12.74 0.55 -1.50
C GLN A 109 -12.34 1.99 -1.89
N LYS A 110 -11.81 2.18 -3.12
CA LYS A 110 -11.54 3.46 -3.79
C LYS A 110 -12.80 4.30 -4.05
N THR A 111 -13.91 3.70 -4.48
CA THR A 111 -15.20 4.40 -4.64
C THR A 111 -15.79 4.83 -3.30
N CYS A 112 -15.60 4.03 -2.24
CA CYS A 112 -15.97 4.41 -0.88
C CYS A 112 -15.13 5.60 -0.38
N PHE A 113 -13.82 5.59 -0.64
CA PHE A 113 -12.93 6.69 -0.30
C PHE A 113 -13.33 8.01 -1.00
N LEU A 114 -13.61 7.97 -2.31
CA LEU A 114 -14.07 9.13 -3.09
C LEU A 114 -15.41 9.68 -2.61
N LYS A 115 -16.35 8.81 -2.17
CA LYS A 115 -17.64 9.22 -1.59
C LYS A 115 -17.47 10.01 -0.29
N TYR A 116 -16.55 9.62 0.58
CA TYR A 116 -16.27 10.36 1.82
C TYR A 116 -15.48 11.65 1.54
N TYR A 117 -14.60 11.66 0.54
CA TYR A 117 -13.90 12.85 0.07
C TYR A 117 -14.85 13.92 -0.49
N SER A 118 -15.87 13.52 -1.27
CA SER A 118 -16.85 14.49 -1.81
C SER A 118 -17.71 15.17 -0.74
N LEU A 119 -17.97 14.51 0.40
CA LEU A 119 -18.71 15.12 1.51
C LEU A 119 -17.91 16.21 2.22
N TYR A 120 -16.58 16.16 2.15
CA TYR A 120 -15.67 17.14 2.73
C TYR A 120 -15.46 18.39 1.85
N LEU A 121 -15.69 18.27 0.53
CA LEU A 121 -15.52 19.38 -0.42
C LEU A 121 -16.78 20.26 -0.59
N VAL A 122 -17.93 19.85 -0.02
CA VAL A 122 -19.21 20.58 -0.13
C VAL A 122 -19.50 21.44 1.12
N THR A 123 -18.56 21.53 2.06
CA THR A 123 -18.58 22.52 3.15
C THR A 123 -17.72 23.72 2.81
#